data_AF-A0A2V9C0K9-F1
#
_entry.id   AF-A0A2V9C0K9-F1
#
_cell.length_a   1.000
_cell.length_b   1.000
_cell.length_c   1.000
_cell.angle_alpha   90.00
_cell.angle_beta   90.00
_cell.angle_gamma   90.00
#
_symmetry.space_group_name_H-M   'P 1'
#
loop_
_entity.id
_entity.type
_entity.pdbx_description
1 polymer ?
#
loop_
_entity_poly.entity_id
_entity_poly.type
_entity_poly.pdbx_seq_one_letter_code
_entity_poly.pdbx_strand_id
1 'polypeptide(L)'
;MATRFRPIHIGILFVAEAPPPRLENYFYYCVSDRSENDSQRTGSSGILFDSLLQGVGIPEPAGKGDEARLAEFQKHGLFLADLVECPREEAVNDEAHQAAQLGKIESLIQRFAPTLLKRIQFSYKPKYVALISRRLRHLIPIFQQAGLGDRLLLDRGLPLPFPHSAATRERFVASLTEVLSKAGARAKGA
;
A
#
# COMPACT_ATOMS: atom_id res chain seq x y z
N MET A 1 6.95 -24.66 -3.31
CA MET A 1 5.89 -24.31 -4.29
C MET A 1 5.03 -23.18 -3.69
N ALA A 2 5.24 -21.94 -4.12
CA ALA A 2 4.45 -20.81 -3.64
C ALA A 2 3.17 -20.70 -4.49
N THR A 3 2.09 -21.33 -4.06
CA THR A 3 0.75 -20.96 -4.54
C THR A 3 0.55 -19.48 -4.23
N ARG A 4 0.52 -18.63 -5.25
CA ARG A 4 0.17 -17.20 -5.09
C ARG A 4 -1.19 -17.15 -4.41
N PHE A 5 -1.19 -16.89 -3.10
CA PHE A 5 -2.41 -16.69 -2.34
C PHE A 5 -3.22 -15.61 -3.04
N ARG A 6 -4.41 -15.98 -3.52
CA ARG A 6 -5.41 -15.04 -4.00
C ARG A 6 -6.50 -15.03 -2.93
N PRO A 7 -6.59 -13.97 -2.11
CA PRO A 7 -7.75 -13.82 -1.26
C PRO A 7 -9.00 -13.92 -2.14
N ILE A 8 -9.91 -14.82 -1.81
CA ILE A 8 -11.08 -15.13 -2.64
C ILE A 8 -11.97 -13.88 -2.80
N HIS A 9 -11.91 -12.94 -1.84
CA HIS A 9 -12.53 -11.62 -1.91
C HIS A 9 -11.60 -10.55 -1.34
N ILE A 10 -11.12 -9.64 -2.20
CA ILE A 10 -10.39 -8.45 -1.78
C ILE A 10 -11.42 -7.38 -1.37
N GLY A 11 -11.48 -7.05 -0.08
CA GLY A 11 -12.23 -5.91 0.42
C GLY A 11 -11.57 -4.60 0.01
N ILE A 12 -10.28 -4.44 0.34
CA ILE A 12 -9.53 -3.22 0.04
C ILE A 12 -8.23 -3.57 -0.65
N LEU A 13 -8.04 -3.00 -1.84
CA LEU A 13 -6.78 -3.00 -2.55
C LEU A 13 -6.03 -1.70 -2.27
N PHE A 14 -4.92 -1.80 -1.58
CA PHE A 14 -3.93 -0.75 -1.48
C PHE A 14 -3.04 -0.76 -2.73
N VAL A 15 -2.77 0.41 -3.29
CA VAL A 15 -1.86 0.58 -4.42
C VAL A 15 -0.72 1.51 -4.04
N ALA A 16 0.49 0.99 -3.98
CA ALA A 16 1.72 1.77 -3.84
C ALA A 16 2.36 2.04 -5.21
N GLU A 17 3.39 2.87 -5.24
CA GLU A 17 4.08 3.24 -6.49
C GLU A 17 4.89 2.08 -7.06
N ALA A 18 5.75 1.48 -6.25
CA ALA A 18 6.71 0.47 -6.64
C ALA A 18 7.17 -0.32 -5.41
N PRO A 19 7.67 -1.56 -5.59
CA PRO A 19 8.40 -2.28 -4.55
C PRO A 19 9.63 -1.49 -4.06
N PRO A 20 10.09 -1.73 -2.81
CA PRO A 20 11.31 -1.14 -2.30
C PRO A 20 12.53 -1.67 -3.06
N PRO A 21 13.66 -0.93 -3.07
CA PRO A 21 14.89 -1.34 -3.76
C PRO A 21 15.38 -2.75 -3.38
N ARG A 22 15.22 -3.11 -2.10
CA ARG A 22 15.64 -4.39 -1.52
C ARG A 22 14.42 -5.28 -1.35
N LEU A 23 14.40 -6.44 -2.01
CA LEU A 23 13.24 -7.33 -1.99
C LEU A 23 12.98 -7.96 -0.62
N GLU A 24 14.01 -8.12 0.22
CA GLU A 24 13.84 -8.51 1.63
C GLU A 24 12.99 -7.50 2.42
N ASN A 25 12.92 -6.25 1.98
CA ASN A 25 12.07 -5.21 2.55
C ASN A 25 10.67 -5.17 1.92
N TYR A 26 10.31 -6.07 1.00
CA TYR A 26 9.00 -6.07 0.35
C TYR A 26 7.88 -6.51 1.28
N PHE A 27 6.72 -5.83 1.24
CA PHE A 27 5.63 -5.95 2.23
C PHE A 27 5.22 -7.39 2.58
N TYR A 28 5.26 -8.31 1.60
CA TYR A 28 4.88 -9.70 1.77
C TYR A 28 6.03 -10.66 2.10
N TYR A 29 7.26 -10.15 2.20
CA TYR A 29 8.37 -10.92 2.70
C TYR A 29 8.27 -10.99 4.23
N CYS A 30 7.91 -12.17 4.76
CA CYS A 30 7.88 -12.43 6.19
C CYS A 30 9.30 -12.68 6.68
N VAL A 31 9.69 -11.99 7.74
CA VAL A 31 10.88 -12.36 8.49
C VAL A 31 10.48 -13.44 9.50
N SER A 32 10.51 -14.71 9.08
CA SER A 32 10.34 -15.85 9.97
C SER A 32 11.71 -16.27 10.52
N ASP A 33 11.88 -16.26 11.84
CA ASP A 33 13.00 -16.91 12.56
C ASP A 33 14.41 -16.66 12.01
N ARG A 34 14.87 -15.40 11.99
CA ARG A 34 16.30 -15.08 11.86
C ARG A 34 16.78 -14.28 13.07
N SER A 35 17.99 -14.62 13.53
CA SER A 35 18.73 -14.01 14.65
C SER A 35 18.43 -12.52 14.83
N GLU A 36 18.30 -12.08 16.08
CA GLU A 36 17.82 -10.76 16.55
C GLU A 36 18.45 -9.50 15.90
N ASN A 37 19.49 -9.64 15.06
CA ASN A 37 20.30 -8.55 14.52
C ASN A 37 20.22 -8.33 13.00
N ASP A 38 19.56 -9.20 12.21
CA ASP A 38 19.62 -9.13 10.72
C ASP A 38 18.23 -9.18 10.03
N SER A 39 17.18 -8.96 10.82
CA SER A 39 15.85 -9.55 10.56
C SER A 39 14.70 -8.54 10.61
N GLN A 40 14.97 -7.24 10.43
CA GLN A 40 13.92 -6.23 10.46
C GLN A 40 13.78 -5.57 9.10
N ARG A 41 12.53 -5.45 8.65
CA ARG A 41 12.17 -4.59 7.53
C ARG A 41 12.67 -3.18 7.86
N THR A 42 13.64 -2.68 7.11
CA THR A 42 14.31 -1.42 7.46
C THR A 42 13.68 -0.20 6.78
N GLY A 43 13.95 0.97 7.35
CA GLY A 43 13.62 2.27 6.76
C GLY A 43 12.14 2.48 6.47
N SER A 44 11.87 3.08 5.32
CA SER A 44 10.52 3.46 4.86
C SER A 44 9.56 2.27 4.75
N SER A 45 10.10 1.09 4.44
CA SER A 45 9.30 -0.14 4.30
C SER A 45 8.79 -0.64 5.64
N GLY A 46 9.62 -0.62 6.69
CA GLY A 46 9.24 -0.95 8.07
C GLY A 46 8.10 -0.06 8.54
N ILE A 47 8.30 1.24 8.36
CA ILE A 47 7.31 2.26 8.74
C ILE A 47 5.99 2.05 7.97
N LEU A 48 6.02 1.78 6.67
CA LEU A 48 4.81 1.50 5.89
C LEU A 48 4.07 0.25 6.39
N PHE A 49 4.80 -0.83 6.65
CA PHE A 49 4.22 -2.08 7.15
C PHE A 49 3.46 -1.85 8.46
N ASP A 50 4.11 -1.24 9.44
CA ASP A 50 3.49 -0.97 10.73
C ASP A 50 2.35 0.03 10.65
N SER A 51 2.53 1.10 9.87
CA SER A 51 1.49 2.13 9.69
C SER A 51 0.24 1.57 9.02
N LEU A 52 0.41 0.71 8.01
CA LEU A 52 -0.70 0.08 7.29
C LEU A 52 -1.47 -0.87 8.20
N LEU A 53 -0.76 -1.76 8.89
CA LEU A 53 -1.37 -2.72 9.81
C LEU A 53 -2.07 -2.04 10.99
N GLN A 54 -1.42 -1.04 11.60
CA GLN A 54 -2.04 -0.25 12.66
C GLN A 54 -3.31 0.47 12.16
N GLY A 55 -3.25 1.12 10.99
CA GLY A 55 -4.38 1.88 10.47
C GLY A 55 -5.57 1.03 10.02
N VAL A 56 -5.38 -0.27 9.78
CA VAL A 56 -6.48 -1.22 9.53
C VAL A 56 -6.95 -1.96 10.78
N GLY A 57 -6.39 -1.66 11.96
CA GLY A 57 -6.78 -2.27 13.23
C GLY A 57 -6.08 -3.59 13.56
N ILE A 58 -4.90 -3.84 12.98
CA ILE A 58 -4.02 -4.98 13.27
C ILE A 58 -2.77 -4.43 13.98
N PRO A 59 -2.88 -4.07 15.28
CA PRO A 59 -1.74 -3.56 16.02
C PRO A 59 -0.67 -4.64 16.19
N GLU A 60 0.54 -4.23 16.54
CA GLU A 60 1.62 -5.13 16.92
C GLU A 60 1.21 -5.98 18.14
N PRO A 61 1.05 -7.30 17.99
CA PRO A 61 0.72 -8.16 19.12
C PRO A 61 2.02 -8.47 19.88
N ALA A 62 1.97 -8.47 21.21
CA ALA A 62 3.11 -8.89 22.02
C ALA A 62 3.58 -10.31 21.59
N GLY A 63 4.77 -10.40 21.01
CA GLY A 63 5.41 -11.66 20.63
C GLY A 63 4.87 -12.36 19.36
N LYS A 64 4.01 -11.73 18.55
CA LYS A 64 3.66 -12.28 17.22
C LYS A 64 4.51 -11.65 16.13
N GLY A 65 5.22 -12.48 15.35
CA GLY A 65 6.02 -12.02 14.21
C GLY A 65 5.20 -11.51 13.01
N ASP A 66 5.89 -10.88 12.05
CA ASP A 66 5.32 -10.30 10.83
C ASP A 66 4.37 -11.26 10.07
N GLU A 67 4.68 -12.55 10.08
CA GLU A 67 3.88 -13.58 9.42
C GLU A 67 2.44 -13.64 9.94
N ALA A 68 2.26 -13.60 11.26
CA ALA A 68 0.93 -13.66 11.87
C ALA A 68 0.12 -12.40 11.54
N ARG A 69 0.77 -11.22 11.54
CA ARG A 69 0.13 -9.95 11.19
C ARG A 69 -0.25 -9.89 9.70
N LEU A 70 0.60 -10.43 8.82
CA LEU A 70 0.30 -10.56 7.39
C LEU A 70 -0.83 -11.54 7.12
N ALA A 71 -0.88 -12.66 7.84
CA ALA A 71 -1.99 -13.61 7.76
C ALA A 71 -3.32 -12.96 8.18
N GLU A 72 -3.33 -12.17 9.26
CA GLU A 72 -4.50 -11.38 9.66
C GLU A 72 -4.88 -10.35 8.60
N PHE A 73 -3.92 -9.59 8.05
CA PHE A 73 -4.15 -8.62 6.98
C PHE A 73 -4.85 -9.26 5.78
N GLN A 74 -4.35 -10.41 5.34
CA GLN A 74 -4.93 -11.18 4.24
C GLN A 74 -6.32 -11.76 4.59
N LYS A 75 -6.50 -12.26 5.82
CA LYS A 75 -7.79 -12.77 6.32
C LYS A 75 -8.87 -11.69 6.34
N HIS A 76 -8.51 -10.44 6.59
CA HIS A 76 -9.42 -9.29 6.52
C HIS A 76 -9.73 -8.83 5.08
N GLY A 77 -9.26 -9.56 4.06
CA GLY A 77 -9.49 -9.23 2.65
C GLY A 77 -8.70 -7.99 2.21
N LEU A 78 -7.59 -7.70 2.87
CA LEU A 78 -6.72 -6.59 2.52
C LEU A 78 -5.60 -7.08 1.62
N PHE A 79 -5.26 -6.28 0.61
CA PHE A 79 -4.21 -6.61 -0.35
C PHE A 79 -3.45 -5.36 -0.75
N LEU A 80 -2.14 -5.46 -0.91
CA LEU A 80 -1.24 -4.42 -1.41
C LEU A 80 -0.74 -4.86 -2.79
N ALA A 81 -0.81 -3.95 -3.75
CA ALA A 81 -0.16 -4.10 -5.04
C ALA A 81 0.61 -2.83 -5.37
N ASP A 82 1.51 -2.94 -6.34
CA ASP A 82 2.29 -1.82 -6.83
C ASP A 82 1.82 -1.42 -8.24
N LEU A 83 1.92 -0.13 -8.58
CA LEU A 83 1.67 0.36 -9.93
C LEU A 83 2.68 -0.24 -10.92
N VAL A 84 3.95 -0.35 -10.53
CA VAL A 84 5.02 -1.00 -11.30
C VAL A 84 5.62 -2.17 -10.54
N GLU A 85 6.05 -3.22 -11.24
CA GLU A 85 6.59 -4.44 -10.61
C GLU A 85 8.11 -4.40 -10.36
N CYS A 86 8.81 -3.42 -10.92
CA CYS A 86 10.25 -3.27 -10.75
C CYS A 86 10.57 -2.35 -9.55
N PRO A 87 11.50 -2.75 -8.66
CA PRO A 87 12.02 -1.86 -7.63
C PRO A 87 12.52 -0.53 -8.21
N ARG A 88 12.33 0.54 -7.46
CA ARG A 88 12.89 1.86 -7.78
C ARG A 88 13.86 2.26 -6.70
N GLU A 89 14.97 2.88 -7.09
CA GLU A 89 15.91 3.50 -6.15
C GLU A 89 15.17 4.50 -5.26
N GLU A 90 15.46 4.49 -3.95
CA GLU A 90 14.90 5.47 -3.02
C GLU A 90 15.35 6.87 -3.43
N ALA A 91 14.40 7.80 -3.41
CA ALA A 91 14.67 9.19 -3.73
C ALA A 91 15.67 9.77 -2.73
N VAL A 92 16.84 10.18 -3.21
CA VAL A 92 17.72 11.10 -2.48
C VAL A 92 16.93 12.41 -2.28
N ASN A 93 16.82 12.87 -1.03
CA ASN A 93 16.03 14.03 -0.59
C ASN A 93 16.62 15.35 -1.11
N ASP A 94 16.55 15.58 -2.41
CA ASP A 94 16.96 16.83 -3.05
C ASP A 94 15.76 17.44 -3.78
N GLU A 95 15.46 18.71 -3.53
CA GLU A 95 14.23 19.37 -4.00
C GLU A 95 14.14 19.40 -5.54
N ALA A 96 15.28 19.55 -6.23
CA ALA A 96 15.36 19.44 -7.68
C ALA A 96 15.07 18.01 -8.20
N HIS A 97 15.39 16.98 -7.40
CA HIS A 97 15.10 15.60 -7.73
C HIS A 97 13.62 15.25 -7.54
N GLN A 98 12.88 15.96 -6.70
CA GLN A 98 11.44 15.72 -6.50
C GLN A 98 10.61 16.02 -7.75
N ALA A 99 10.86 17.15 -8.44
CA ALA A 99 10.12 17.51 -9.66
C ALA A 99 10.43 16.54 -10.81
N ALA A 100 11.70 16.17 -10.99
CA ALA A 100 12.11 15.17 -11.98
C ALA A 100 11.54 13.77 -11.67
N GLN A 101 11.42 13.41 -10.39
CA GLN A 101 10.77 12.18 -9.96
C GLN A 101 9.25 12.22 -10.15
N LEU A 102 8.63 13.38 -10.03
CA LEU A 102 7.21 13.57 -10.32
C LEU A 102 6.92 13.39 -11.83
N GLY A 103 7.77 13.95 -12.70
CA GLY A 103 7.68 13.68 -14.15
C GLY A 103 7.90 12.19 -14.48
N LYS A 104 8.81 11.52 -13.76
CA LYS A 104 9.00 10.06 -13.87
C LYS A 104 7.78 9.27 -13.41
N ILE A 105 7.11 9.62 -12.30
CA ILE A 105 5.91 8.87 -11.87
C ILE A 105 4.72 9.12 -12.80
N GLU A 106 4.55 10.32 -13.35
CA GLU A 106 3.49 10.61 -14.32
C GLU A 106 3.64 9.77 -15.59
N SER A 107 4.86 9.67 -16.14
CA SER A 107 5.12 8.79 -17.29
C SER A 107 4.88 7.30 -16.98
N LEU A 108 5.23 6.85 -15.76
CA LEU A 108 4.91 5.49 -15.32
C LEU A 108 3.40 5.27 -15.17
N ILE A 109 2.67 6.24 -14.62
CA ILE A 109 1.21 6.19 -14.53
C ILE A 109 0.61 6.08 -15.94
N GLN A 110 1.01 6.93 -16.88
CA GLN A 110 0.53 6.86 -18.27
C GLN A 110 0.77 5.49 -18.89
N ARG A 111 1.96 4.90 -18.64
CA ARG A 111 2.34 3.60 -19.19
C ARG A 111 1.63 2.42 -18.54
N PHE A 112 1.46 2.44 -17.22
CA PHE A 112 1.05 1.26 -16.44
C PHE A 112 -0.37 1.33 -15.88
N ALA A 113 -1.02 2.49 -15.87
CA ALA A 113 -2.42 2.61 -15.44
C ALA A 113 -3.38 1.69 -16.23
N PRO A 114 -3.26 1.52 -17.57
CA PRO A 114 -4.13 0.58 -18.30
C PRO A 114 -4.01 -0.86 -17.80
N THR A 115 -2.79 -1.29 -17.46
CA THR A 115 -2.53 -2.63 -16.91
C THR A 115 -3.09 -2.75 -15.50
N LEU A 116 -2.88 -1.74 -14.65
CA LEU A 116 -3.44 -1.71 -13.30
C LEU A 116 -4.97 -1.78 -13.32
N LEU A 117 -5.63 -0.99 -14.17
CA LEU A 117 -7.08 -1.01 -14.34
C LEU A 117 -7.59 -2.40 -14.74
N LYS A 118 -6.97 -3.03 -15.74
CA LYS A 118 -7.33 -4.40 -16.14
C LYS A 118 -7.18 -5.39 -14.98
N ARG A 119 -6.10 -5.30 -14.20
CA ARG A 119 -5.93 -6.15 -13.01
C ARG A 119 -7.02 -5.90 -11.98
N ILE A 120 -7.37 -4.65 -11.72
CA ILE A 120 -8.44 -4.29 -10.78
C ILE A 120 -9.79 -4.86 -11.23
N GLN A 121 -10.13 -4.74 -12.51
CA GLN A 121 -11.41 -5.17 -13.05
C GLN A 121 -11.53 -6.69 -13.20
N PHE A 122 -10.45 -7.36 -13.61
CA PHE A 122 -10.52 -8.78 -14.01
C PHE A 122 -9.82 -9.73 -13.04
N SER A 123 -8.80 -9.28 -12.32
CA SER A 123 -7.97 -10.16 -11.47
C SER A 123 -8.22 -9.96 -9.98
N TYR A 124 -8.11 -8.72 -9.49
CA TYR A 124 -8.23 -8.38 -8.07
C TYR A 124 -9.68 -8.22 -7.64
N LYS A 125 -10.51 -7.57 -8.46
CA LYS A 125 -11.93 -7.31 -8.21
C LYS A 125 -12.21 -6.79 -6.79
N PRO A 126 -11.50 -5.75 -6.31
CA PRO A 126 -11.68 -5.29 -4.95
C PRO A 126 -13.00 -4.53 -4.79
N LYS A 127 -13.54 -4.51 -3.56
CA LYS A 127 -14.65 -3.62 -3.21
C LYS A 127 -14.22 -2.15 -3.22
N TYR A 128 -13.06 -1.85 -2.65
CA TYR A 128 -12.48 -0.52 -2.56
C TYR A 128 -11.01 -0.48 -2.97
N VAL A 129 -10.54 0.69 -3.41
CA VAL A 129 -9.13 0.93 -3.76
C VAL A 129 -8.60 2.14 -3.01
N ALA A 130 -7.49 1.98 -2.30
CA ALA A 130 -6.78 3.05 -1.61
C ALA A 130 -5.41 3.27 -2.26
N LEU A 131 -5.13 4.50 -2.70
CA LEU A 131 -3.84 4.86 -3.28
C LEU A 131 -2.91 5.34 -2.16
N ILE A 132 -1.70 4.78 -2.07
CA ILE A 132 -0.67 5.14 -1.09
C ILE A 132 0.36 6.03 -1.78
N SER A 133 0.56 7.25 -1.24
CA SER A 133 1.34 8.37 -1.77
C SER A 133 0.52 9.39 -2.58
N ARG A 134 0.69 10.67 -2.24
CA ARG A 134 0.09 11.80 -2.95
C ARG A 134 0.56 11.89 -4.41
N ARG A 135 1.70 11.28 -4.75
CA ARG A 135 2.23 11.23 -6.13
C ARG A 135 1.33 10.42 -7.06
N LEU A 136 0.51 9.50 -6.53
CA LEU A 136 -0.47 8.73 -7.31
C LEU A 136 -1.75 9.50 -7.64
N ARG A 137 -1.84 10.80 -7.33
CA ARG A 137 -3.05 11.62 -7.58
C ARG A 137 -3.52 11.59 -9.03
N HIS A 138 -2.60 11.43 -9.98
CA HIS A 138 -2.91 11.39 -11.42
C HIS A 138 -3.67 10.10 -11.83
N LEU A 139 -3.70 9.07 -10.99
CA LEU A 139 -4.57 7.90 -11.19
C LEU A 139 -6.05 8.20 -10.90
N ILE A 140 -6.37 9.23 -10.10
CA ILE A 140 -7.76 9.54 -9.72
C ILE A 140 -8.65 9.80 -10.95
N PRO A 141 -8.32 10.75 -11.86
CA PRO A 141 -9.15 10.97 -13.05
C PRO A 141 -9.23 9.74 -13.96
N ILE A 142 -8.15 8.96 -14.04
CA ILE A 142 -8.12 7.71 -14.83
C ILE A 142 -9.11 6.69 -14.27
N PHE A 143 -9.16 6.53 -12.95
CA PHE A 143 -10.11 5.64 -12.29
C PHE A 143 -11.55 6.13 -12.42
N GLN A 144 -11.78 7.45 -12.32
CA GLN A 144 -13.09 8.04 -12.52
C GLN A 144 -13.62 7.77 -13.94
N GLN A 145 -12.79 8.01 -14.97
CA GLN A 145 -13.13 7.73 -16.36
C GLN A 145 -13.39 6.23 -16.62
N ALA A 146 -12.71 5.35 -15.88
CA ALA A 146 -12.90 3.91 -15.95
C ALA A 146 -14.11 3.39 -15.13
N GLY A 147 -14.93 4.27 -14.54
CA GLY A 147 -16.09 3.89 -13.72
C GLY A 147 -15.73 3.29 -12.36
N LEU A 148 -14.51 3.54 -11.86
CA LEU A 148 -14.01 3.08 -10.56
C LEU A 148 -13.92 4.20 -9.52
N GLY A 149 -14.36 5.42 -9.86
CA GLY A 149 -14.26 6.60 -9.00
C GLY A 149 -14.88 6.40 -7.61
N ASP A 150 -16.09 5.87 -7.54
CA ASP A 150 -16.82 5.64 -6.27
C ASP A 150 -16.19 4.57 -5.38
N ARG A 151 -15.26 3.77 -5.93
CA ARG A 151 -14.50 2.76 -5.18
C ARG A 151 -13.23 3.33 -4.56
N LEU A 152 -12.84 4.56 -4.91
CA LEU A 152 -11.63 5.18 -4.40
C LEU A 152 -11.81 5.65 -2.95
N LEU A 153 -10.88 5.22 -2.11
CA LEU A 153 -10.72 5.65 -0.75
C LEU A 153 -9.72 6.80 -0.71
N LEU A 154 -10.24 8.03 -0.55
CA LEU A 154 -9.47 9.27 -0.64
C LEU A 154 -9.50 10.06 0.67
N ASP A 155 -8.34 10.53 1.10
CA ASP A 155 -8.18 11.48 2.20
C ASP A 155 -8.33 12.91 1.68
N ARG A 156 -9.51 13.50 1.92
CA ARG A 156 -9.90 14.85 1.47
C ARG A 156 -9.71 15.03 -0.05
N GLY A 157 -10.14 14.04 -0.82
CA GLY A 157 -10.06 14.05 -2.28
C GLY A 157 -8.69 13.70 -2.87
N LEU A 158 -7.72 13.32 -2.03
CA LEU A 158 -6.36 12.98 -2.44
C LEU A 158 -5.98 11.55 -1.97
N PRO A 159 -4.96 10.91 -2.56
CA PRO A 159 -4.43 9.62 -2.09
C PRO A 159 -3.99 9.69 -0.62
N LEU A 160 -3.81 8.56 0.06
CA LEU A 160 -3.20 8.56 1.40
C LEU A 160 -1.77 9.15 1.32
N PRO A 161 -1.29 9.85 2.37
CA PRO A 161 0.12 10.23 2.44
C PRO A 161 1.02 8.98 2.40
N PHE A 162 2.31 9.12 2.15
CA PHE A 162 3.25 8.01 2.29
C PHE A 162 3.97 8.13 3.66
N PRO A 163 3.99 7.08 4.49
CA PRO A 163 4.65 7.12 5.78
C PRO A 163 6.14 6.77 5.62
N HIS A 164 7.03 7.76 5.73
CA HIS A 164 8.49 7.60 5.59
C HIS A 164 9.26 7.98 6.86
N SER A 165 8.56 8.39 7.91
CA SER A 165 9.11 8.80 9.21
C SER A 165 8.07 8.60 10.30
N ALA A 166 8.48 8.63 11.57
CA ALA A 166 7.55 8.58 12.71
C ALA A 166 6.48 9.68 12.63
N ALA A 167 6.87 10.92 12.29
CA ALA A 167 5.94 12.05 12.15
C ALA A 167 4.91 11.84 11.02
N THR A 168 5.31 11.19 9.91
CA THR A 168 4.38 10.95 8.79
C THR A 168 3.53 9.69 8.98
N ARG A 169 3.98 8.75 9.84
CA ARG A 169 3.21 7.57 10.26
C ARG A 169 1.91 7.95 10.95
N GLU A 170 1.94 8.85 11.93
CA GLU A 170 0.72 9.26 12.65
C GLU A 170 -0.33 9.84 11.69
N ARG A 171 0.10 10.72 10.79
CA ARG A 171 -0.75 11.29 9.75
C ARG A 171 -1.33 10.22 8.84
N PHE A 172 -0.52 9.25 8.43
CA PHE A 172 -0.99 8.12 7.62
C PHE A 172 -2.06 7.30 8.34
N VAL A 173 -1.81 6.90 9.58
CA VAL A 173 -2.74 6.09 10.39
C VAL A 173 -4.05 6.84 10.60
N ALA A 174 -3.99 8.14 10.91
CA ALA A 174 -5.18 8.99 11.07
C ALA A 174 -5.98 9.08 9.77
N SER A 175 -5.34 9.41 8.64
CA SER A 175 -5.98 9.50 7.33
C SER A 175 -6.62 8.16 6.93
N LEU A 176 -5.92 7.04 7.12
CA LEU A 176 -6.43 5.72 6.78
C LEU A 176 -7.64 5.37 7.65
N THR A 177 -7.55 5.55 8.96
CA THR A 177 -8.65 5.26 9.90
C THR A 177 -9.90 6.08 9.57
N GLU A 178 -9.73 7.36 9.23
CA GLU A 178 -10.83 8.24 8.84
C GLU A 178 -11.52 7.76 7.57
N VAL A 179 -10.73 7.44 6.53
CA VAL A 179 -11.24 6.99 5.24
C VAL A 179 -11.95 5.64 5.35
N LEU A 180 -11.41 4.70 6.12
CA LEU A 180 -12.06 3.41 6.37
C LEU A 180 -13.38 3.58 7.13
N SER A 181 -13.42 4.50 8.10
CA SER A 181 -14.63 4.76 8.89
C SER A 181 -15.74 5.36 8.02
N LYS A 182 -15.41 6.30 7.12
CA LYS A 182 -16.38 6.89 6.17
C LYS A 182 -16.93 5.88 5.16
N ALA A 183 -16.08 4.96 4.69
CA ALA A 183 -16.48 3.95 3.71
C ALA A 183 -17.26 2.77 4.32
N GLY A 184 -17.46 2.75 5.66
CA GLY A 184 -17.96 1.55 6.35
C GLY A 184 -17.07 0.33 6.12
N ALA A 185 -15.79 0.55 5.82
CA ALA A 185 -14.84 -0.43 5.33
C ALA A 185 -13.81 -0.82 6.40
N ARG A 186 -14.17 -0.77 7.69
CA ARG A 186 -13.31 -1.32 8.74
C ARG A 186 -13.15 -2.82 8.54
N ALA A 187 -11.93 -3.32 8.77
CA ALA A 187 -11.73 -4.73 9.04
C ALA A 187 -12.71 -5.13 10.15
N LYS A 188 -13.63 -6.06 9.86
CA LYS A 188 -14.53 -6.58 10.89
C LYS A 188 -13.65 -7.24 11.96
N GLY A 189 -13.49 -6.56 13.10
CA GLY A 189 -12.90 -7.15 14.29
C GLY A 189 -13.80 -8.28 14.76
N ALA A 190 -13.20 -9.43 15.02
CA ALA A 190 -13.80 -10.48 15.83
C ALA A 190 -13.74 -10.06 17.31
#